data_AF-A0A5S3VYH9-F1
#
_entry.id   AF-A0A5S3VYH9-F1
#
_cell.length_a   1.000
_cell.length_b   1.000
_cell.length_c   1.000
_cell.angle_alpha   90.00
_cell.angle_beta   90.00
_cell.angle_gamma   90.00
#
_symmetry.space_group_name_H-M   'P 1'
#
loop_
_entity.id
_entity.type
_entity.pdbx_description
1 polymer ?
#
loop_
_entity_poly.entity_id
_entity_poly.type
_entity_poly.pdbx_seq_one_letter_code
_entity_poly.pdbx_strand_id
1 'polypeptide(L)'
;SSSKYPVFMQDQLVWVGDLSLAQHSVVTLVTAPEGCIYRRRAIEALQQAGLQYRIVYSNADLTGLTAALKEGLGITVLAKSTVPAELPYQTQTQILPELGQIGISLVK
;
A
#
# COMPACT_ATOMS: atom_id res chain seq x y z
N SER A 1 -13.01 -34.99 -7.13
CA SER A 1 -11.67 -34.79 -7.71
C SER A 1 -11.20 -33.39 -7.29
N SER A 2 -10.47 -33.27 -6.19
CA SER A 2 -10.05 -31.98 -5.64
C SER A 2 -8.72 -31.55 -6.26
N SER A 3 -8.74 -30.44 -7.00
CA SER A 3 -7.59 -29.91 -7.71
C SER A 3 -6.44 -29.63 -6.73
N LYS A 4 -5.26 -30.19 -7.04
CA LYS A 4 -4.06 -30.26 -6.19
C LYS A 4 -3.13 -29.06 -6.34
N TYR A 5 -3.60 -27.97 -6.94
CA TYR A 5 -2.80 -26.81 -7.30
C TYR A 5 -3.17 -25.60 -6.43
N PRO A 6 -2.19 -24.85 -5.90
CA PRO A 6 -2.49 -23.59 -5.24
C PRO A 6 -3.19 -22.67 -6.23
N VAL A 7 -4.32 -22.09 -5.80
CA VAL A 7 -5.00 -21.06 -6.58
C VAL A 7 -4.13 -19.80 -6.50
N PHE A 8 -3.52 -19.44 -7.62
CA PHE A 8 -2.82 -18.17 -7.76
C PHE A 8 -3.83 -17.10 -8.15
N MET A 9 -4.10 -16.18 -7.24
CA MET A 9 -4.89 -14.98 -7.51
C MET A 9 -3.93 -13.79 -7.63
N GLN A 10 -4.16 -12.90 -8.59
CA GLN A 10 -3.44 -11.64 -8.65
C GLN A 10 -4.36 -10.55 -8.14
N ASP A 11 -3.82 -9.68 -7.28
CA ASP A 11 -4.51 -8.47 -6.83
C ASP A 11 -3.69 -7.23 -7.19
N GLN A 12 -4.37 -6.16 -7.53
CA GLN A 12 -3.75 -4.90 -7.92
C GLN A 12 -3.26 -4.17 -6.66
N LEU A 13 -2.05 -3.63 -6.70
CA LEU A 13 -1.56 -2.75 -5.64
C LEU A 13 -2.01 -1.32 -5.91
N VAL A 14 -2.48 -0.64 -4.87
CA VAL A 14 -2.98 0.73 -4.94
C VAL A 14 -2.41 1.58 -3.81
N TRP A 15 -2.25 2.88 -4.08
CA TRP A 15 -1.97 3.89 -3.07
C TRP A 15 -3.26 4.24 -2.34
N VAL A 16 -3.22 4.30 -1.02
CA VAL A 16 -4.39 4.50 -0.15
C VAL A 16 -4.16 5.67 0.81
N GLY A 17 -5.18 6.48 1.03
CA GLY A 17 -5.16 7.67 1.88
C GLY A 17 -5.27 8.96 1.07
N ASP A 18 -5.01 10.09 1.71
CA ASP A 18 -5.01 11.39 1.03
C ASP A 18 -3.75 11.53 0.15
N LEU A 19 -3.90 11.22 -1.14
CA LEU A 19 -2.80 11.25 -2.09
C LEU A 19 -2.37 12.66 -2.47
N SER A 20 -3.10 13.70 -2.07
CA SER A 20 -2.63 15.08 -2.22
C SER A 20 -1.36 15.35 -1.42
N LEU A 21 -1.14 14.60 -0.34
CA LEU A 21 0.06 14.65 0.49
C LEU A 21 1.34 14.27 -0.29
N ALA A 22 1.21 13.55 -1.40
CA ALA A 22 2.36 13.23 -2.25
C ALA A 22 2.90 14.44 -3.03
N GLN A 23 2.18 15.57 -3.06
CA GLN A 23 2.68 16.82 -3.66
C GLN A 23 3.73 17.52 -2.80
N HIS A 24 3.88 17.12 -1.53
CA HIS A 24 4.95 17.62 -0.68
C HIS A 24 6.32 17.08 -1.15
N SER A 25 7.38 17.79 -0.78
CA SER A 25 8.76 17.41 -1.11
C SER A 25 9.20 16.07 -0.50
N VAL A 26 8.50 15.61 0.55
CA VAL A 26 8.74 14.32 1.22
C VAL A 26 7.40 13.61 1.43
N VAL A 27 7.23 12.44 0.84
CA VAL A 27 6.03 11.61 0.97
C VAL A 27 5.99 10.97 2.36
N THR A 28 4.90 11.18 3.10
CA THR A 28 4.70 10.56 4.41
C THR A 28 4.04 9.20 4.27
N LEU A 29 4.66 8.18 4.85
CA LEU A 29 4.20 6.80 4.80
C LEU A 29 3.66 6.32 6.15
N VAL A 30 2.50 5.69 6.08
CA VAL A 30 1.84 4.97 7.18
C VAL A 30 1.90 3.47 6.82
N THR A 31 2.72 2.68 7.50
CA THR A 31 3.01 1.31 7.05
C THR A 31 3.10 0.30 8.18
N ALA A 32 2.84 -0.97 7.91
CA ALA A 32 3.19 -2.03 8.85
C ALA A 32 4.73 -2.07 9.11
N PRO A 33 5.17 -2.76 10.18
CA PRO A 33 6.59 -2.92 10.48
C PRO A 33 7.40 -3.55 9.34
N GLU A 34 8.73 -3.56 9.50
CA GLU A 34 9.63 -4.17 8.53
C GLU A 34 9.29 -5.65 8.26
N GLY A 35 9.55 -6.09 7.03
CA GLY A 35 9.13 -7.40 6.54
C GLY A 35 7.74 -7.42 5.89
N CYS A 36 6.93 -6.36 6.04
CA CYS A 36 5.69 -6.22 5.30
C CYS A 36 5.95 -5.99 3.81
N ILE A 37 5.36 -6.84 2.96
CA ILE A 37 5.48 -6.73 1.51
C ILE A 37 4.96 -5.38 0.98
N TYR A 38 3.86 -4.87 1.53
CA TYR A 38 3.29 -3.59 1.08
C TYR A 38 4.19 -2.40 1.43
N ARG A 39 4.79 -2.40 2.62
CA ARG A 39 5.81 -1.41 3.00
C ARG A 39 6.97 -1.41 2.03
N ARG A 40 7.51 -2.60 1.72
CA ARG A 40 8.61 -2.74 0.77
C ARG A 40 8.23 -2.19 -0.60
N ARG A 41 7.05 -2.55 -1.13
CA ARG A 41 6.54 -2.07 -2.42
C ARG A 41 6.38 -0.55 -2.46
N ALA A 42 5.83 0.05 -1.41
CA ALA A 42 5.71 1.51 -1.31
C ALA A 42 7.07 2.19 -1.38
N ILE A 43 8.04 1.71 -0.59
CA ILE A 43 9.40 2.27 -0.54
C ILE A 43 10.11 2.13 -1.89
N GLU A 44 10.10 0.94 -2.47
CA GLU A 44 10.75 0.66 -3.75
C GLU A 44 10.18 1.56 -4.86
N ALA A 45 8.86 1.72 -4.91
CA ALA A 45 8.20 2.56 -5.90
C ALA A 45 8.60 4.04 -5.76
N LEU A 46 8.64 4.57 -4.53
CA LEU A 46 9.07 5.96 -4.31
C LEU A 46 10.56 6.16 -4.62
N GLN A 47 11.41 5.20 -4.24
CA GLN A 47 12.84 5.25 -4.57
C GLN A 47 13.09 5.23 -6.07
N GLN A 48 12.38 4.37 -6.81
CA GLN A 48 12.49 4.29 -8.27
C GLN A 48 11.99 5.56 -8.96
N ALA A 49 10.97 6.22 -8.39
CA ALA A 49 10.48 7.51 -8.87
C ALA A 49 11.35 8.70 -8.43
N GLY A 50 12.41 8.49 -7.64
CA GLY A 50 13.26 9.56 -7.11
C GLY A 50 12.58 10.44 -6.06
N LEU A 51 11.51 9.94 -5.43
CA LEU A 51 10.75 10.67 -4.42
C LEU A 51 11.32 10.43 -3.03
N GLN A 52 11.52 11.51 -2.28
CA GLN A 52 11.87 11.40 -0.87
C GLN A 52 10.66 10.91 -0.08
N TYR A 53 10.90 10.08 0.92
CA TYR A 53 9.85 9.56 1.78
C TYR A 53 10.31 9.47 3.23
N ARG A 54 9.33 9.42 4.14
CA ARG A 54 9.55 9.12 5.55
C ARG A 54 8.40 8.30 6.10
N ILE A 55 8.71 7.31 6.91
CA ILE A 55 7.70 6.57 7.67
C ILE A 55 7.38 7.37 8.93
N VAL A 56 6.14 7.82 9.06
CA VAL A 56 5.70 8.67 10.18
C VAL A 56 4.87 7.90 11.20
N TYR A 57 4.29 6.77 10.81
CA TYR A 57 3.55 5.90 11.69
C TYR A 57 3.71 4.44 11.26
N SER A 58 3.80 3.55 12.24
CA SER A 58 3.83 2.11 11.98
C SER A 58 2.97 1.33 12.97
N ASN A 59 2.14 0.43 12.43
CA ASN A 59 1.27 -0.46 13.19
C ASN A 59 1.07 -1.76 12.42
N ALA A 60 1.12 -2.90 13.11
CA ALA A 60 0.94 -4.21 12.49
C ALA A 60 -0.53 -4.49 12.10
N ASP A 61 -1.47 -3.79 12.72
CA ASP A 61 -2.90 -3.99 12.55
C ASP A 61 -3.50 -3.01 11.54
N LEU A 62 -4.37 -3.53 10.65
CA LEU A 62 -5.00 -2.74 9.60
C LEU A 62 -5.91 -1.64 10.17
N THR A 63 -6.58 -1.87 11.30
CA THR A 63 -7.40 -0.84 11.97
C THR A 63 -6.54 0.32 12.45
N GLY A 64 -5.36 0.05 13.00
CA GLY A 64 -4.41 1.09 13.41
C GLY A 64 -3.89 1.92 12.22
N LEU A 65 -3.56 1.26 11.11
CA LEU A 65 -3.18 1.95 9.87
C LEU A 65 -4.35 2.77 9.31
N THR A 66 -5.56 2.20 9.29
CA THR A 66 -6.77 2.88 8.79
C THR A 66 -7.06 4.15 9.57
N ALA A 67 -6.97 4.11 10.91
CA ALA A 67 -7.15 5.28 11.74
C ALA A 67 -6.14 6.38 11.40
N ALA A 68 -4.85 6.05 11.29
CA ALA A 68 -3.81 7.02 10.93
C ALA A 68 -4.01 7.64 9.53
N LEU A 69 -4.48 6.84 8.56
CA LEU A 69 -4.77 7.32 7.20
C LEU A 69 -5.96 8.29 7.18
N LYS A 70 -7.01 8.03 7.98
CA LYS A 70 -8.18 8.92 8.09
C LYS A 70 -7.83 10.28 8.69
N GLU A 71 -6.90 10.30 9.63
CA GLU A 71 -6.39 11.53 10.24
C GLU A 71 -5.35 12.25 9.35
N GLY A 72 -5.08 11.74 8.14
CA GLY A 72 -4.19 12.39 7.18
C GLY A 72 -2.70 12.33 7.56
N LEU A 73 -2.28 11.36 8.39
CA LEU A 73 -0.86 11.25 8.77
C LEU A 73 0.03 10.91 7.56
N GLY A 74 -0.51 10.24 6.55
CA GLY A 74 0.21 9.93 5.32
C GLY A 74 -0.56 8.98 4.42
N ILE A 75 0.17 8.31 3.54
CA ILE A 75 -0.37 7.35 2.59
C ILE A 75 0.25 5.96 2.79
N THR A 76 -0.39 4.94 2.22
CA THR A 76 0.11 3.58 2.25
C THR A 76 -0.09 2.86 0.92
N VAL A 77 0.38 1.62 0.84
CA VAL A 77 0.09 0.69 -0.25
C VAL A 77 -0.69 -0.48 0.32
N LEU A 78 -1.75 -0.88 -0.36
CA LEU A 78 -2.49 -2.10 -0.04
C LEU A 78 -2.84 -2.85 -1.34
N ALA A 79 -3.22 -4.12 -1.19
CA ALA A 79 -3.91 -4.82 -2.26
C ALA A 79 -5.33 -4.27 -2.38
N LYS A 80 -5.84 -4.08 -3.60
CA LYS A 80 -7.11 -3.40 -3.87
C LYS A 80 -8.27 -4.08 -3.14
N SER A 81 -8.27 -5.40 -3.04
CA SER A 81 -9.31 -6.15 -2.32
C SER A 81 -9.30 -5.95 -0.81
N THR A 82 -8.19 -5.46 -0.24
CA THR A 82 -8.04 -5.24 1.21
C THR A 82 -8.17 -3.78 1.62
N VAL A 83 -8.49 -2.88 0.68
CA VAL A 83 -8.67 -1.47 0.99
C VAL A 83 -9.96 -1.29 1.81
N PRO A 84 -9.88 -0.66 3.00
CA PRO A 84 -11.07 -0.28 3.75
C PRO A 84 -11.99 0.61 2.92
N ALA A 85 -13.29 0.33 2.94
CA ALA A 85 -14.29 1.02 2.10
C ALA A 85 -14.36 2.54 2.34
N GLU A 86 -13.92 2.98 3.52
CA GLU A 86 -13.91 4.38 3.95
C GLU A 86 -12.67 5.17 3.49
N LEU A 87 -11.68 4.51 2.87
CA LEU A 87 -10.45 5.16 2.43
C LEU A 87 -10.41 5.36 0.92
N PRO A 88 -10.05 6.57 0.44
CA PRO A 88 -9.79 6.78 -0.97
C PRO A 88 -8.51 6.04 -1.41
N TYR A 89 -8.49 5.58 -2.65
CA TYR A 89 -7.33 4.92 -3.23
C TYR A 89 -7.21 5.21 -4.73
N GLN A 90 -5.98 5.14 -5.26
CA GLN A 90 -5.69 5.23 -6.70
C GLN A 90 -4.54 4.29 -7.07
N THR A 91 -4.51 3.85 -8.32
CA THR A 91 -3.43 2.99 -8.84
C THR A 91 -2.14 3.77 -9.09
N GLN A 92 -2.26 5.04 -9.45
CA GLN A 92 -1.18 6.01 -9.66
C GLN A 92 -1.75 7.43 -9.55
N THR A 93 -0.86 8.41 -9.44
CA THR A 93 -1.18 9.84 -9.61
C THR A 93 -0.16 10.47 -10.56
N GLN A 94 -0.24 11.78 -10.79
CA GLN A 94 0.80 12.48 -11.55
C GLN A 94 2.19 12.41 -10.89
N ILE A 95 2.24 12.15 -9.58
CA ILE A 95 3.48 12.07 -8.80
C ILE A 95 3.76 10.63 -8.37
N LEU A 96 2.74 9.90 -7.91
CA LEU A 96 2.89 8.54 -7.42
C LEU A 96 2.86 7.53 -8.57
N PRO A 97 3.88 6.67 -8.73
CA PRO A 97 3.96 5.72 -9.84
C PRO A 97 2.98 4.55 -9.66
N GLU A 98 2.76 3.77 -10.73
CA GLU A 98 2.05 2.50 -10.64
C GLU A 98 2.83 1.47 -9.81
N LEU A 99 2.09 0.66 -9.03
CA LEU A 99 2.66 -0.34 -8.12
C LEU A 99 2.65 -1.76 -8.67
N GLY A 100 1.96 -1.98 -9.79
CA GLY A 100 1.75 -3.30 -10.38
C GLY A 100 0.79 -4.17 -9.57
N GLN A 101 1.07 -5.48 -9.56
CA GLN A 101 0.20 -6.49 -8.95
C GLN A 101 0.98 -7.35 -7.94
N ILE A 102 0.26 -7.95 -7.00
CA ILE A 102 0.78 -8.92 -6.04
C ILE A 102 0.11 -10.27 -6.28
N GLY A 103 0.92 -11.33 -6.30
CA GLY A 103 0.42 -12.71 -6.34
C GLY A 103 0.04 -13.17 -4.94
N ILE A 104 -1.19 -13.68 -4.80
CA ILE A 104 -1.73 -14.28 -3.59
C ILE A 104 -1.83 -15.79 -3.86
N SER A 105 -1.20 -16.59 -3.00
CA SER A 105 -1.30 -18.05 -3.06
C SER A 105 -2.14 -18.54 -1.89
N LEU A 106 -3.27 -19.17 -2.20
CA LEU A 106 -4.09 -19.84 -1.18
C LEU A 106 -3.53 -21.24 -0.95
N VAL A 107 -2.93 -21.44 0.22
CA VAL A 107 -2.56 -22.76 0.72
C VAL A 107 -3.77 -23.34 1.45
N LYS A 108 -4.24 -24.50 1.02
CA LYS A 108 -5.37 -25.22 1.60
C LYS A 108 -4.90 -26.25 2.61
#